data_AF-A0A9P1FKQ0-F1
#
_entry.id   AF-A0A9P1FKQ0-F1
#
_cell.length_a   1.000
_cell.length_b   1.000
_cell.length_c   1.000
_cell.angle_alpha   90.00
_cell.angle_beta   90.00
_cell.angle_gamma   90.00
#
_symmetry.space_group_name_H-M   'P 1'
#
loop_
_entity.id
_entity.type
_entity.pdbx_description
1 polymer ?
#
loop_
_entity_poly.entity_id
_entity_poly.type
_entity_poly.pdbx_seq_one_letter_code
_entity_poly.pdbx_strand_id
1 'polypeptide(L)'
;MGNQACCAKPADEKDIVKIPTQDAFDNQEEEPKDVVKVVTDPTVCTITFLDETGTEIELKFAKKPLGFKYVSGKAPLKVSGILDEGCVKETGLPVRVGWAIKAVNGKILNAEPQRASEEFLEEVKKTF
;
A
#
# COMPACT_ATOMS: atom_id res chain seq x y z
N MET A 1 36.17 7.84 -58.89
CA MET A 1 34.81 7.25 -59.01
C MET A 1 34.25 7.12 -57.58
N GLY A 2 33.05 7.54 -57.20
CA GLY A 2 31.96 8.22 -57.89
C GLY A 2 31.21 9.09 -56.88
N ASN A 3 30.75 10.24 -57.37
CA ASN A 3 29.86 11.15 -56.67
C ASN A 3 28.44 10.56 -56.68
N GLN A 4 27.70 10.69 -55.58
CA GLN A 4 26.24 10.79 -55.67
C GLN A 4 25.67 11.63 -54.53
N ALA A 5 25.34 12.86 -54.87
CA ALA A 5 24.35 13.68 -54.19
C ALA A 5 22.94 13.15 -54.50
N CYS A 6 21.98 13.38 -53.59
CA CYS A 6 20.50 13.32 -53.71
C CYS A 6 19.96 13.01 -52.29
N CYS A 7 19.00 13.68 -51.66
CA CYS A 7 18.04 14.71 -52.04
C CYS A 7 17.65 15.49 -50.78
N ALA A 8 17.36 16.78 -50.98
CA ALA A 8 16.66 17.63 -50.02
C ALA A 8 15.13 17.57 -50.22
N LYS A 9 14.42 18.12 -49.22
CA LYS A 9 13.03 18.68 -49.18
C LYS A 9 11.99 17.83 -48.42
N PRO A 10 10.83 18.41 -48.02
CA PRO A 10 10.62 19.58 -47.16
C PRO A 10 9.50 19.31 -46.09
N ALA A 11 9.13 20.36 -45.36
CA ALA A 11 8.13 20.41 -44.27
C ALA A 11 6.65 20.23 -44.70
N ASP A 12 5.81 19.79 -43.75
CA ASP A 12 4.35 20.01 -43.61
C ASP A 12 4.07 19.75 -42.11
N GLU A 13 3.92 20.73 -41.21
CA GLU A 13 2.79 21.64 -40.95
C GLU A 13 1.40 20.95 -40.90
N LYS A 14 0.59 21.38 -39.91
CA LYS A 14 -0.81 21.02 -39.59
C LYS A 14 -0.95 19.88 -38.58
N ASP A 15 -1.82 19.90 -37.57
CA ASP A 15 -2.86 20.83 -37.16
C ASP A 15 -3.27 20.46 -35.72
N ILE A 16 -3.60 21.47 -34.91
CA ILE A 16 -4.67 21.48 -33.90
C ILE A 16 -4.79 20.27 -32.96
N VAL A 17 -4.45 20.48 -31.67
CA VAL A 17 -5.43 20.19 -30.60
C VAL A 17 -5.45 21.36 -29.62
N LYS A 18 -6.46 22.22 -29.80
CA LYS A 18 -6.86 23.24 -28.83
C LYS A 18 -7.59 22.48 -27.71
N ILE A 19 -6.87 22.12 -26.64
CA ILE A 19 -7.50 21.48 -25.48
C ILE A 19 -8.21 22.60 -24.69
N PRO A 20 -9.54 22.51 -24.49
CA PRO A 20 -10.27 23.45 -23.68
C PRO A 20 -9.99 23.20 -22.19
N THR A 21 -9.94 24.32 -21.47
CA THR A 21 -10.38 24.53 -20.08
C THR A 21 -10.33 23.32 -19.15
N GLN A 22 -9.44 23.39 -18.17
CA GLN A 22 -9.79 22.88 -16.84
C GLN A 22 -9.58 23.98 -15.84
N ASP A 23 -10.71 24.49 -15.40
CA ASP A 23 -10.92 25.30 -14.22
C ASP A 23 -10.00 24.85 -13.09
N ALA A 24 -9.42 25.84 -12.42
CA ALA A 24 -8.82 25.71 -11.12
C ALA A 24 -9.87 25.16 -10.14
N PHE A 25 -10.02 23.84 -10.09
CA PHE A 25 -10.53 23.17 -8.92
C PHE A 25 -9.42 23.28 -7.86
N ASP A 26 -9.51 24.39 -7.12
CA ASP A 26 -9.09 24.49 -5.73
C ASP A 26 -9.86 23.41 -4.97
N ASN A 27 -9.39 22.17 -5.11
CA ASN A 27 -9.95 21.03 -4.42
C ASN A 27 -9.23 21.01 -3.08
N GLN A 28 -9.94 21.54 -2.09
CA GLN A 28 -9.55 21.57 -0.70
C GLN A 28 -8.90 20.23 -0.33
N GLU A 29 -7.62 20.29 0.03
CA GLU A 29 -6.94 19.25 0.80
C GLU A 29 -7.56 19.27 2.21
N GLU A 30 -8.83 18.87 2.30
CA GLU A 30 -9.44 18.52 3.56
C GLU A 30 -8.80 17.20 3.95
N GLU A 31 -7.84 17.26 4.86
CA GLU A 31 -7.40 16.11 5.62
C GLU A 31 -8.64 15.51 6.31
N PRO A 32 -9.19 14.34 5.91
CA PRO A 32 -10.15 13.68 6.76
C PRO A 32 -9.35 13.06 7.91
N LYS A 33 -9.20 13.86 8.98
CA LYS A 33 -8.84 13.40 10.32
C LYS A 33 -10.02 12.63 10.91
N ASP A 34 -10.49 11.61 10.20
CA ASP A 34 -11.41 10.64 10.78
C ASP A 34 -10.56 9.75 11.67
N VAL A 35 -10.43 10.20 12.92
CA VAL A 35 -9.97 9.41 14.05
C VAL A 35 -11.04 8.33 14.26
N VAL A 36 -11.02 7.32 13.40
CA VAL A 36 -11.86 6.13 13.55
C VAL A 36 -11.45 5.51 14.87
N LYS A 37 -12.27 5.68 15.90
CA LYS A 37 -12.15 4.92 17.14
C LYS A 37 -12.44 3.48 16.79
N VAL A 38 -11.37 2.74 16.51
CA VAL A 38 -11.39 1.31 16.23
C VAL A 38 -11.95 0.62 17.47
N VAL A 39 -13.21 0.20 17.38
CA VAL A 39 -13.83 -0.68 18.36
C VAL A 39 -13.11 -2.02 18.23
N THR A 40 -12.10 -2.22 19.07
CA THR A 40 -11.27 -3.43 19.12
C THR A 40 -12.06 -4.53 19.79
N ASP A 41 -12.67 -5.41 18.98
CA ASP A 41 -13.19 -6.67 19.49
C ASP A 41 -12.02 -7.62 19.78
N PRO A 42 -11.95 -8.24 20.98
CA PRO A 42 -10.82 -9.08 21.37
C PRO A 42 -10.72 -10.38 20.55
N THR A 43 -11.76 -10.74 19.79
CA THR A 43 -11.76 -11.99 18.99
C THR A 43 -11.17 -11.84 17.59
N VAL A 44 -10.89 -10.62 17.13
CA VAL A 44 -10.30 -10.37 15.80
C VAL A 44 -8.98 -9.61 15.91
N CYS A 45 -7.99 -10.07 15.15
CA CYS A 45 -6.70 -9.41 15.09
C CYS A 45 -6.77 -8.30 14.05
N THR A 46 -6.55 -7.06 14.49
CA THR A 46 -6.64 -5.88 13.62
C THR A 46 -5.24 -5.44 13.24
N ILE A 47 -4.92 -5.27 11.97
CA ILE A 47 -3.58 -4.88 11.52
C ILE A 47 -3.71 -3.63 10.66
N THR A 48 -2.98 -2.59 11.04
CA THR A 48 -2.90 -1.33 10.28
C THR A 48 -1.70 -1.39 9.36
N PHE A 49 -1.97 -1.37 8.06
CA PHE A 49 -0.99 -1.29 7.00
C PHE A 49 -0.89 0.15 6.49
N LEU A 50 0.24 0.48 5.88
CA LEU A 50 0.51 1.69 5.12
C LEU A 50 0.66 1.27 3.66
N ASP A 51 -0.19 1.81 2.81
CA ASP A 51 -0.13 1.65 1.36
C ASP A 51 1.07 2.41 0.76
N GLU A 52 1.32 2.23 -0.53
CA GLU A 52 2.37 2.95 -1.27
C GLU A 52 2.19 4.47 -1.24
N THR A 53 0.96 4.97 -1.14
CA THR A 53 0.65 6.40 -0.99
C THR A 53 0.84 6.92 0.43
N GLY A 54 1.13 6.05 1.40
CA GLY A 54 1.16 6.39 2.82
C GLY A 54 -0.21 6.42 3.50
N THR A 55 -1.25 5.93 2.83
CA THR A 55 -2.59 5.81 3.41
C THR A 55 -2.65 4.65 4.40
N GLU A 56 -3.22 4.88 5.58
CA GLU A 56 -3.40 3.86 6.60
C GLU A 56 -4.63 3.00 6.28
N ILE A 57 -4.41 1.71 6.09
CA ILE A 57 -5.44 0.72 5.79
C ILE A 57 -5.49 -0.27 6.93
N GLU A 58 -6.58 -0.22 7.69
CA GLU A 58 -6.83 -1.17 8.76
C GLU A 58 -7.58 -2.41 8.24
N LEU A 59 -7.04 -3.59 8.52
CA LEU A 59 -7.63 -4.85 8.13
C LEU A 59 -7.82 -5.76 9.33
N LYS A 60 -8.99 -6.42 9.38
CA LYS A 60 -9.38 -7.29 10.48
C LYS A 60 -9.28 -8.74 10.05
N PHE A 61 -8.57 -9.52 10.84
CA PHE A 61 -8.33 -10.94 10.64
C PHE A 61 -9.09 -11.70 11.71
N ALA A 62 -9.97 -12.61 11.30
CA ALA A 62 -10.78 -13.40 12.22
C ALA A 62 -10.19 -14.80 12.51
N LYS A 63 -9.11 -15.19 11.83
CA LYS A 63 -8.44 -16.48 12.05
C LYS A 63 -6.97 -16.50 11.62
N LYS A 64 -6.24 -17.49 12.13
CA LYS A 64 -4.93 -17.93 11.60
C LYS A 64 -5.11 -19.07 10.60
N PRO A 65 -4.21 -19.21 9.59
CA PRO A 65 -3.11 -18.31 9.25
C PRO A 65 -3.62 -17.00 8.61
N LEU A 66 -2.91 -15.89 8.85
CA LEU A 66 -3.30 -14.58 8.31
C LEU A 66 -3.33 -14.58 6.77
N GLY A 67 -2.44 -15.33 6.12
CA GLY A 67 -2.38 -15.46 4.66
C GLY A 67 -1.39 -14.50 4.00
N PHE A 68 -0.39 -14.00 4.71
CA PHE A 68 0.71 -13.22 4.12
C PHE A 68 2.03 -13.46 4.85
N LYS A 69 3.12 -13.12 4.17
CA LYS A 69 4.50 -13.11 4.66
C LYS A 69 5.02 -11.69 4.70
N TYR A 70 5.89 -11.38 5.65
CA TYR A 70 6.54 -10.09 5.79
C TYR A 70 8.05 -10.25 5.95
N VAL A 71 8.81 -9.18 5.66
CA VAL A 71 10.26 -9.18 5.80
C VAL A 71 10.65 -8.80 7.22
N SER A 72 10.96 -9.80 8.04
CA SER A 72 11.59 -9.61 9.35
C SER A 72 13.04 -9.17 9.14
N GLY A 73 13.40 -7.94 9.54
CA GLY A 73 14.76 -7.40 9.40
C GLY A 73 14.86 -6.04 8.71
N LYS A 74 13.75 -5.53 8.17
CA LYS A 74 13.65 -4.14 7.72
C LYS A 74 12.49 -3.46 8.44
N ALA A 75 12.73 -2.26 8.96
CA ALA A 75 11.71 -1.41 9.54
C ALA A 75 11.41 -0.27 8.54
N PRO A 76 10.13 0.03 8.26
CA PRO A 76 8.93 -0.66 8.74
C PRO A 76 8.81 -2.08 8.17
N LEU A 77 8.15 -2.99 8.90
CA LEU A 77 7.91 -4.37 8.44
C LEU A 77 7.09 -4.34 7.16
N LYS A 78 7.62 -4.83 6.05
CA LYS A 78 6.89 -4.82 4.77
C LYS A 78 6.36 -6.20 4.43
N VAL A 79 5.16 -6.24 3.87
CA VAL A 79 4.57 -7.45 3.29
C VAL A 79 5.46 -7.87 2.12
N SER A 80 6.01 -9.08 2.21
CA SER A 80 6.91 -9.67 1.21
C SER A 80 6.17 -10.54 0.21
N GLY A 81 5.01 -11.06 0.58
CA GLY A 81 4.25 -12.00 -0.23
C GLY A 81 2.88 -12.26 0.36
N ILE A 82 1.89 -12.49 -0.48
CA ILE A 82 0.57 -12.96 -0.05
C ILE A 82 0.53 -14.47 -0.29
N LEU A 83 0.00 -15.22 0.67
CA LEU A 83 -0.22 -16.65 0.55
C LEU A 83 -1.61 -16.88 -0.05
N ASP A 84 -1.72 -17.81 -0.99
CA ASP A 84 -3.03 -18.21 -1.52
C ASP A 84 -3.92 -18.91 -0.47
N GLU A 85 -3.30 -19.41 0.61
CA GLU A 85 -3.97 -20.03 1.74
C GLU A 85 -3.94 -19.11 2.96
N GLY A 86 -5.12 -18.75 3.47
CA GLY A 86 -5.29 -17.97 4.69
C GLY A 86 -6.40 -16.92 4.62
N CYS A 87 -6.53 -16.17 5.72
CA CYS A 87 -7.62 -15.22 5.91
C CYS A 87 -7.69 -14.14 4.83
N VAL A 88 -6.56 -13.59 4.36
CA VAL A 88 -6.53 -12.59 3.26
C VAL A 88 -7.32 -13.04 2.04
N LYS A 89 -7.10 -14.28 1.56
CA LYS A 89 -7.77 -14.80 0.36
C LYS A 89 -9.22 -15.18 0.61
N GLU A 90 -9.51 -15.78 1.76
CA GLU A 90 -10.88 -16.20 2.10
C GLU A 90 -11.82 -15.01 2.34
N THR A 91 -11.31 -13.94 2.94
CA THR A 91 -12.09 -12.72 3.18
C THR A 91 -11.96 -11.68 2.07
N GLY A 92 -11.06 -11.89 1.10
CA GLY A 92 -10.83 -10.97 -0.01
C GLY A 92 -10.21 -9.64 0.41
N LEU A 93 -9.35 -9.63 1.43
CA LEU A 93 -8.72 -8.40 1.92
C LEU A 93 -7.77 -7.83 0.86
N PRO A 94 -7.74 -6.50 0.66
CA PRO A 94 -6.93 -5.85 -0.36
C PRO A 94 -5.44 -5.77 -0.02
N VAL A 95 -4.87 -6.69 0.77
CA VAL A 95 -3.44 -6.67 1.15
C VAL A 95 -2.57 -6.84 -0.08
N ARG A 96 -1.59 -5.95 -0.27
CA ARG A 96 -0.59 -6.05 -1.35
C ARG A 96 0.82 -6.19 -0.82
N VAL A 97 1.66 -6.80 -1.66
CA VAL A 97 3.11 -6.86 -1.42
C VAL A 97 3.69 -5.45 -1.48
N GLY A 98 4.56 -5.10 -0.54
CA GLY A 98 5.16 -3.77 -0.42
C GLY A 98 4.55 -2.90 0.67
N TRP A 99 3.34 -3.23 1.15
CA TRP A 99 2.68 -2.50 2.23
C TRP A 99 3.46 -2.59 3.54
N ALA A 100 3.51 -1.49 4.28
CA ALA A 100 4.23 -1.40 5.55
C ALA A 100 3.28 -1.64 6.73
N ILE A 101 3.61 -2.53 7.64
CA ILE A 101 2.81 -2.76 8.85
C ILE A 101 3.17 -1.67 9.85
N LYS A 102 2.19 -0.84 10.19
CA LYS A 102 2.33 0.25 11.16
C LYS A 102 1.91 -0.18 12.56
N ALA A 103 0.81 -0.91 12.68
CA ALA A 103 0.26 -1.31 13.97
C ALA A 103 -0.42 -2.67 13.92
N VAL A 104 -0.50 -3.34 15.08
CA VAL A 104 -1.28 -4.56 15.31
C VAL A 104 -2.11 -4.38 16.56
N ASN A 105 -3.40 -4.69 16.51
CA ASN A 105 -4.39 -4.51 17.57
C ASN A 105 -4.37 -3.11 18.17
N GLY A 106 -4.14 -2.08 17.36
CA GLY A 106 -3.97 -0.69 17.80
C GLY A 106 -2.62 -0.40 18.49
N LYS A 107 -1.71 -1.38 18.59
CA LYS A 107 -0.35 -1.21 19.09
C LYS A 107 0.59 -0.87 17.94
N ILE A 108 1.15 0.34 17.98
CA ILE A 108 2.06 0.84 16.95
C ILE A 108 3.42 0.14 17.06
N LEU A 109 3.87 -0.46 15.96
CA LEU A 109 5.14 -1.16 15.82
C LEU A 109 6.24 -0.20 15.32
N ASN A 110 6.52 0.87 16.08
CA ASN A 110 7.58 1.84 15.76
C ASN A 110 8.98 1.42 16.24
N ALA A 111 9.15 0.17 16.67
CA ALA A 111 10.42 -0.35 17.17
C ALA A 111 11.34 -0.83 16.04
N GLU A 112 12.59 -1.11 16.39
CA GLU A 112 13.56 -1.80 15.52
C GLU A 112 12.93 -3.05 14.89
N PRO A 113 13.35 -3.44 13.67
CA PRO A 113 12.68 -4.50 12.90
C PRO A 113 12.57 -5.84 13.65
N GLN A 114 13.56 -6.16 14.48
CA GLN A 114 13.55 -7.36 15.31
C GLN A 114 12.45 -7.29 16.36
N ARG A 115 12.40 -6.20 17.14
CA ARG A 115 11.35 -5.97 18.15
C ARG A 115 9.97 -5.91 17.53
N ALA A 116 9.80 -5.14 16.45
CA ALA A 116 8.52 -5.03 15.75
C ALA A 116 8.00 -6.39 15.31
N SER A 117 8.88 -7.27 14.79
CA SER A 117 8.48 -8.61 14.34
C SER A 117 8.08 -9.54 15.49
N GLU A 118 8.76 -9.43 16.63
CA GLU A 118 8.46 -10.19 17.84
C GLU A 118 7.14 -9.73 18.45
N GLU A 119 6.97 -8.42 18.63
CA GLU A 119 5.73 -7.82 19.14
C GLU A 119 4.53 -8.13 18.24
N PHE A 120 4.72 -8.10 16.91
CA PHE A 120 3.71 -8.53 15.94
C PHE A 120 3.28 -9.99 16.20
N LEU A 121 4.25 -10.90 16.30
CA LEU A 121 4.00 -12.32 16.51
C LEU A 121 3.33 -12.58 17.87
N GLU A 122 3.75 -11.88 18.92
CA GLU A 122 3.15 -11.99 20.25
C GLU A 122 1.70 -11.51 20.28
N GLU A 123 1.40 -10.36 19.69
CA GLU A 123 0.03 -9.85 19.62
C GLU A 123 -0.87 -10.77 18.78
N VAL A 124 -0.37 -11.25 17.64
CA VAL A 124 -1.08 -12.23 16.82
C VAL A 124 -1.27 -13.55 17.58
N LYS A 125 -0.32 -13.99 18.41
CA LYS A 125 -0.45 -15.16 19.31
C LYS A 125 -1.42 -14.94 20.46
N LYS A 126 -1.56 -13.72 20.94
CA LYS A 126 -2.47 -13.37 22.03
C LYS A 126 -3.93 -13.36 21.58
N THR A 127 -4.20 -12.99 20.33
CA THR A 127 -5.56 -12.94 19.79
C THR A 127 -6.11 -14.31 19.37
N PHE A 128 -5.27 -15.23 18.89
CA PHE A 128 -5.67 -16.58 18.46
C PHE A 128 -4.81 -17.66 19.10
#